data_AF-A0A1M7HPT7-F1
#
_entry.id   AF-A0A1M7HPT7-F1
#
_cell.length_a   1.000
_cell.length_b   1.000
_cell.length_c   1.000
_cell.angle_alpha   90.00
_cell.angle_beta   90.00
_cell.angle_gamma   90.00
#
_symmetry.space_group_name_H-M   'P 1'
#
loop_
_entity.id
_entity.type
_entity.pdbx_description
1 polymer ?
#
loop_
_entity_poly.entity_id
_entity_poly.type
_entity_poly.pdbx_seq_one_letter_code
_entity_poly.pdbx_strand_id
1 'polypeptide(L)'
;MNKGGRPEKELKRSNNKKVMLSDDEYKKLNELFEKSDYTNMNSMIRDILLNKQYRIITFDNDARIKKGILIEEVRRIGNNFNQLIKSFHQKKLDYFTKTEISYLIKNINDIKQIYSKIEECIRSDSSK
;
A
#
# COMPACT_ATOMS: atom_id res chain seq x y z
N MET A 1 -22.58 -26.30 -48.21
CA MET A 1 -21.45 -26.24 -47.25
C MET A 1 -20.95 -24.80 -47.23
N ASN A 2 -21.37 -23.98 -46.24
CA ASN A 2 -20.89 -22.61 -46.11
C ASN A 2 -19.59 -22.62 -45.31
N LYS A 3 -18.49 -22.15 -45.93
CA LYS A 3 -17.18 -22.03 -45.28
C LYS A 3 -17.30 -20.97 -44.17
N GLY A 4 -17.11 -21.39 -42.92
CA GLY A 4 -17.16 -20.51 -41.75
C GLY A 4 -16.10 -19.41 -41.85
N GLY A 5 -16.54 -18.20 -42.18
CA GLY A 5 -15.71 -17.00 -42.08
C GLY A 5 -15.48 -16.62 -40.61
N ARG A 6 -14.40 -15.89 -40.35
CA ARG A 6 -14.10 -15.33 -39.02
C ARG A 6 -15.29 -14.48 -38.56
N PRO A 7 -15.82 -14.67 -37.34
CA PRO A 7 -16.92 -13.86 -36.83
C PRO A 7 -16.53 -12.39 -36.87
N GLU A 8 -17.49 -11.56 -37.29
CA GLU A 8 -17.31 -10.12 -37.42
C GLU A 8 -16.92 -9.53 -36.06
N LYS A 9 -15.77 -8.87 -35.99
CA LYS A 9 -15.21 -8.41 -34.73
C LYS A 9 -15.95 -7.14 -34.32
N GLU A 10 -16.81 -7.24 -33.29
CA GLU A 10 -17.45 -6.06 -32.72
C GLU A 10 -16.42 -4.99 -32.35
N LEU A 11 -16.48 -3.86 -33.04
CA LEU A 11 -15.68 -2.68 -32.73
C LEU A 11 -16.29 -1.99 -31.51
N LYS A 12 -15.81 -2.33 -30.32
CA LYS A 12 -16.27 -1.71 -29.05
C LYS A 12 -16.07 -0.19 -28.98
N ARG A 13 -15.22 0.39 -29.84
CA ARG A 13 -14.89 1.82 -29.88
C ARG A 13 -14.64 2.27 -31.32
N SER A 14 -15.54 3.10 -31.86
CA SER A 14 -15.53 3.56 -33.26
C SER A 14 -15.17 5.04 -33.42
N ASN A 15 -15.24 5.84 -32.35
CA ASN A 15 -15.02 7.28 -32.39
C ASN A 15 -13.60 7.66 -31.93
N ASN A 16 -13.00 8.65 -32.58
CA ASN A 16 -11.72 9.25 -32.19
C ASN A 16 -11.82 10.77 -32.03
N LYS A 17 -10.89 11.36 -31.26
CA LYS A 17 -10.67 12.80 -31.16
C LYS A 17 -9.16 13.04 -31.17
N LYS A 18 -8.72 14.06 -31.92
CA LYS A 18 -7.31 14.45 -32.01
C LYS A 18 -7.10 15.74 -31.23
N VAL A 19 -6.03 15.78 -30.43
CA VAL A 19 -5.60 16.97 -29.68
C VAL A 19 -4.19 17.29 -30.15
N MET A 20 -3.96 18.54 -30.54
CA MET A 20 -2.63 19.05 -30.87
C MET A 20 -2.02 19.61 -29.59
N LEU A 21 -0.79 19.24 -29.28
CA LEU A 21 -0.06 19.66 -28.08
C LEU A 21 1.19 20.43 -28.51
N SER A 22 1.60 21.41 -27.71
CA SER A 22 2.94 21.98 -27.80
C SER A 22 3.99 20.96 -27.34
N ASP A 23 5.26 21.22 -27.64
CA ASP A 23 6.36 20.34 -27.24
C ASP A 23 6.43 20.17 -25.71
N ASP A 24 6.20 21.25 -24.96
CA ASP A 24 6.19 21.23 -23.50
C ASP A 24 5.00 20.44 -22.94
N GLU A 25 3.82 20.59 -23.54
CA GLU A 25 2.62 19.84 -23.16
C GLU A 25 2.80 18.34 -23.45
N TYR A 26 3.42 18.00 -24.58
CA TYR A 26 3.70 16.63 -24.95
C TYR A 26 4.72 15.99 -24.01
N LYS A 27 5.79 16.70 -23.68
CA LYS A 27 6.79 16.24 -22.71
C LYS A 27 6.15 15.96 -21.35
N LYS A 28 5.36 16.91 -20.84
CA LYS A 28 4.65 16.76 -19.57
C LYS A 28 3.68 15.58 -19.57
N LEU A 29 2.95 15.37 -20.67
CA LEU A 29 2.04 14.23 -20.81
C LEU A 29 2.78 12.88 -20.73
N ASN A 30 3.96 12.79 -21.34
CA ASN A 30 4.77 11.56 -21.27
C ASN A 30 5.32 11.32 -19.86
N GLU A 31 5.82 12.35 -19.19
CA GLU A 31 6.28 12.23 -17.80
C GLU A 31 5.16 11.76 -16.86
N LEU A 32 3.93 12.24 -17.09
CA LEU A 32 2.74 11.83 -16.34
C LEU A 32 2.36 10.38 -16.63
N PHE A 33 2.55 9.91 -17.86
CA PHE A 33 2.29 8.52 -18.24
C PHE A 33 3.32 7.56 -17.65
N GLU A 34 4.61 7.90 -17.71
CA GLU A 34 5.71 7.10 -17.14
C GLU A 34 5.56 6.89 -15.63
N LYS A 35 5.02 7.88 -14.93
CA LYS A 35 4.78 7.82 -13.47
C LYS A 35 3.45 7.16 -13.09
N SER A 36 2.65 6.73 -14.06
CA SER A 36 1.34 6.13 -13.83
C SER A 36 1.39 4.59 -13.87
N ASP A 37 0.33 3.92 -13.42
CA ASP A 37 0.14 2.48 -13.53
C ASP A 37 -0.56 2.06 -14.83
N TYR A 38 -0.79 3.00 -15.74
CA TYR A 38 -1.48 2.72 -16.99
C TYR A 38 -0.57 2.03 -18.00
N THR A 39 -1.04 0.91 -18.54
CA THR A 39 -0.36 0.21 -19.66
C THR A 39 -0.54 0.91 -21.01
N ASN A 40 -1.49 1.84 -21.12
CA ASN A 40 -1.84 2.52 -22.36
C ASN A 40 -2.28 3.98 -22.10
N MET A 41 -1.63 4.91 -22.81
CA MET A 41 -1.95 6.34 -22.79
C MET A 41 -3.43 6.63 -23.04
N ASN A 42 -4.07 5.90 -23.94
CA ASN A 42 -5.49 6.08 -24.24
C ASN A 42 -6.40 5.66 -23.08
N SER A 43 -5.97 4.73 -22.22
CA SER A 43 -6.72 4.39 -21.01
C SER A 43 -6.55 5.48 -19.95
N MET A 44 -5.31 5.96 -19.75
CA MET A 44 -5.02 7.09 -18.86
C MET A 44 -5.83 8.33 -19.25
N ILE A 45 -5.77 8.75 -20.51
CA ILE A 45 -6.49 9.93 -21.01
C ILE A 45 -8.01 9.76 -20.84
N ARG A 46 -8.56 8.56 -21.07
CA ARG A 46 -10.01 8.33 -20.89
C ARG A 46 -10.43 8.45 -19.43
N ASP A 47 -9.65 7.90 -18.50
CA ASP A 47 -9.96 7.99 -17.07
C ASP A 47 -9.84 9.41 -16.54
N ILE A 48 -8.82 10.16 -17.01
CA ILE A 48 -8.67 11.58 -16.69
C ILE A 48 -9.86 12.38 -17.23
N LEU A 49 -10.24 12.19 -18.50
CA LEU A 49 -11.27 13.00 -19.17
C LEU A 49 -12.70 12.65 -18.74
N LEU A 50 -13.02 11.36 -18.57
CA LEU A 50 -14.40 10.90 -18.34
C LEU A 50 -14.68 10.61 -16.87
N ASN A 51 -13.71 10.05 -16.15
CA ASN A 51 -13.89 9.62 -14.78
C ASN A 51 -13.35 10.64 -13.76
N LYS A 52 -12.67 11.71 -14.22
CA LYS A 52 -11.89 12.63 -13.36
C LYS A 52 -10.95 11.89 -12.41
N GLN A 53 -10.56 10.67 -12.78
CA GLN A 53 -9.69 9.81 -12.00
C GLN A 53 -8.30 9.94 -12.62
N TYR A 54 -7.44 10.68 -11.95
CA TYR A 54 -6.01 10.65 -12.23
C TYR A 54 -5.30 9.98 -11.07
N ARG A 55 -4.88 8.73 -11.29
CA ARG A 55 -4.11 7.97 -10.30
C ARG A 55 -2.63 8.14 -10.60
N ILE A 56 -2.01 9.21 -10.09
CA ILE A 56 -0.56 9.21 -9.92
C ILE A 56 -0.30 8.18 -8.84
N ILE A 57 0.24 7.02 -9.19
CA ILE A 57 0.88 6.23 -8.14
C ILE A 57 2.25 6.85 -7.92
N THR A 58 2.28 7.88 -7.09
CA THR A 58 3.48 8.20 -6.32
C THR A 58 3.66 7.01 -5.39
N PHE A 59 4.28 5.95 -5.89
CA PHE A 59 4.78 4.89 -5.04
C PHE A 59 5.86 5.54 -4.19
N ASP A 60 5.47 6.08 -3.05
CA ASP A 60 6.38 6.23 -1.93
C ASP A 60 6.73 4.82 -1.48
N ASN A 61 7.63 4.19 -2.25
CA ASN A 61 8.12 2.85 -1.99
C ASN A 61 8.73 2.79 -0.58
N ASP A 62 9.29 3.89 -0.09
CA ASP A 62 9.80 4.00 1.26
C ASP A 62 8.67 3.93 2.29
N ALA A 63 7.56 4.66 2.11
CA ALA A 63 6.40 4.56 3.01
C ALA A 63 5.76 3.17 2.97
N ARG A 64 5.70 2.52 1.81
CA ARG A 64 5.16 1.15 1.70
C ARG A 64 6.07 0.13 2.36
N ILE A 65 7.38 0.24 2.17
CA ILE A 65 8.37 -0.63 2.82
C ILE A 65 8.34 -0.42 4.33
N LYS A 66 8.32 0.83 4.81
CA LYS A 66 8.19 1.17 6.23
C LYS A 66 6.90 0.60 6.84
N LYS A 67 5.77 0.74 6.14
CA LYS A 67 4.50 0.17 6.58
C LYS A 67 4.53 -1.37 6.60
N GLY A 68 5.19 -2.00 5.62
CA GLY A 68 5.40 -3.44 5.60
C GLY A 68 6.24 -3.94 6.77
N ILE A 69 7.36 -3.26 7.06
CA ILE A 69 8.23 -3.56 8.21
C ILE A 69 7.44 -3.44 9.52
N LEU A 70 6.67 -2.36 9.70
CA LEU A 70 5.84 -2.15 10.88
C LEU A 70 4.78 -3.25 11.07
N ILE A 71 4.12 -3.68 9.99
CA ILE A 71 3.13 -4.77 10.04
C ILE A 71 3.80 -6.08 10.50
N GLU A 72 4.98 -6.39 9.97
CA GLU A 72 5.72 -7.60 10.35
C GLU A 72 6.22 -7.54 11.80
N GLU A 73 6.65 -6.38 12.28
CA GLU A 73 7.04 -6.18 13.69
C GLU A 73 5.85 -6.39 14.63
N VAL A 74 4.69 -5.80 14.33
CA VAL A 74 3.46 -5.99 15.11
C VAL A 74 3.05 -7.46 15.11
N ARG A 75 3.17 -8.15 13.97
CA ARG A 75 2.86 -9.58 13.85
C ARG A 75 3.80 -10.43 14.70
N ARG A 76 5.10 -10.11 14.73
CA ARG A 76 6.08 -10.76 15.61
C ARG A 76 5.74 -10.58 17.08
N ILE A 77 5.37 -9.37 17.50
CA ILE A 77 4.95 -9.09 18.88
C ILE A 77 3.71 -9.91 19.24
N GLY A 78 2.68 -9.91 18.38
CA GLY A 78 1.47 -10.71 18.59
C GLY A 78 1.75 -12.20 18.70
N ASN A 79 2.65 -12.74 17.87
CA ASN A 79 3.08 -14.13 17.93
C ASN A 79 3.82 -14.45 19.24
N ASN A 80 4.74 -13.59 19.67
CA ASN A 80 5.47 -13.75 20.93
C ASN A 80 4.53 -13.70 22.14
N PHE A 81 3.58 -12.77 22.14
CA PHE A 81 2.55 -12.67 23.17
C PHE A 81 1.70 -13.95 23.21
N ASN A 82 1.27 -14.45 22.06
CA ASN A 82 0.45 -15.67 21.99
C ASN A 82 1.24 -16.91 22.46
N GLN A 83 2.54 -16.98 22.19
CA GLN A 83 3.42 -18.04 22.71
C GLN A 83 3.58 -17.94 24.23
N LEU A 84 3.72 -16.72 24.78
CA LEU A 84 3.76 -16.50 26.22
C LEU A 84 2.46 -16.98 26.89
N ILE A 85 1.30 -16.60 26.36
CA ILE A 85 -0.01 -17.05 26.87
C ILE A 85 -0.15 -18.58 26.79
N LYS A 86 0.26 -19.20 25.68
CA LYS A 86 0.26 -20.67 25.55
C LYS A 86 1.19 -21.34 26.56
N SER A 87 2.37 -20.78 26.79
CA SER A 87 3.32 -21.24 27.80
C SER A 87 2.73 -21.13 29.22
N PHE A 88 2.05 -20.02 29.52
CA PHE A 88 1.36 -19.84 30.81
C PHE A 88 0.24 -20.87 31.01
N HIS A 89 -0.60 -21.10 30.00
CA HIS A 89 -1.65 -22.11 30.05
C HIS A 89 -1.09 -23.54 30.17
N GLN A 90 -0.02 -23.88 29.45
CA GLN A 90 0.60 -25.22 29.53
C GLN A 90 1.27 -25.49 30.87
N LYS A 91 1.89 -24.49 31.49
CA LYS A 91 2.60 -24.66 32.77
C LYS A 91 1.68 -24.60 34.00
N LYS A 92 0.36 -24.37 33.83
CA LYS A 92 -0.58 -24.14 34.95
C LYS A 92 -0.01 -23.14 35.99
N LEU A 93 0.60 -22.06 35.50
CA LEU A 93 1.22 -21.05 36.36
C LEU A 93 0.14 -20.16 36.97
N ASP A 94 -0.30 -20.50 38.18
CA ASP A 94 -1.23 -19.68 38.98
C ASP A 94 -0.58 -18.38 39.51
N TYR A 95 0.72 -18.19 39.28
CA TYR A 95 1.47 -17.00 39.69
C TYR A 95 2.67 -16.76 38.77
N PHE A 96 2.97 -15.48 38.53
CA PHE A 96 4.16 -15.07 37.78
C PHE A 96 5.38 -15.04 38.68
N THR A 97 6.50 -15.57 38.20
CA THR A 97 7.80 -15.36 38.86
C THR A 97 8.26 -13.92 38.66
N LYS A 98 9.08 -13.40 39.58
CA LYS A 98 9.63 -12.02 39.48
C LYS A 98 10.35 -11.76 38.14
N THR A 99 10.98 -12.79 37.58
CA THR A 99 11.67 -12.72 36.30
C THR A 99 10.69 -12.54 35.13
N GLU A 100 9.57 -13.28 35.13
CA GLU A 100 8.52 -13.17 34.10
C GLU A 100 7.83 -11.80 34.16
N ILE A 101 7.59 -11.27 35.36
CA ILE A 101 7.07 -9.91 35.55
C ILE A 101 8.06 -8.88 34.99
N SER A 102 9.36 -9.05 35.23
CA SER A 102 10.39 -8.16 34.69
C SER A 102 10.42 -8.18 33.15
N TYR A 103 10.23 -9.35 32.53
CA TYR A 103 10.13 -9.45 31.07
C TYR A 103 8.85 -8.79 30.55
N LEU A 104 7.73 -8.91 31.26
CA LEU A 104 6.47 -8.28 30.87
C LEU A 104 6.58 -6.74 30.93
N ILE A 105 7.15 -6.21 32.01
CA ILE A 105 7.38 -4.77 32.18
C ILE A 105 8.30 -4.23 31.09
N LYS A 106 9.36 -4.97 30.75
CA LYS A 106 10.26 -4.59 29.65
C LYS A 106 9.50 -4.52 28.32
N ASN A 107 8.73 -5.55 27.98
CA ASN A 107 7.92 -5.55 26.75
C ASN A 107 6.92 -4.39 26.69
N ILE A 108 6.28 -4.04 27.81
CA ILE A 108 5.36 -2.89 27.88
C ILE A 108 6.10 -1.57 27.63
N ASN A 109 7.31 -1.41 28.18
CA ASN A 109 8.12 -0.23 27.93
C ASN A 109 8.58 -0.13 26.47
N ASP A 110 8.97 -1.25 25.86
CA ASP A 110 9.36 -1.30 24.45
C ASP A 110 8.16 -0.91 23.55
N ILE A 111 6.96 -1.42 23.84
CA ILE A 111 5.71 -1.04 23.15
C ILE A 111 5.43 0.46 23.30
N LYS A 112 5.58 1.03 24.51
CA LYS A 112 5.39 2.48 24.74
C LYS A 112 6.36 3.34 23.95
N GLN A 113 7.63 2.94 23.85
CA GLN A 113 8.61 3.67 23.05
C GLN A 113 8.26 3.65 21.56
N ILE A 114 7.83 2.50 21.04
CA ILE A 114 7.39 2.39 19.65
C ILE A 114 6.16 3.26 19.40
N TYR A 115 5.17 3.24 20.31
CA TYR A 115 3.99 4.07 20.21
C TYR A 115 4.33 5.57 20.16
N SER A 116 5.26 6.01 21.01
CA SER A 116 5.72 7.41 21.03
C SER A 116 6.38 7.83 19.71
N LYS A 117 7.21 6.95 19.12
CA LYS A 117 7.82 7.18 17.81
C LYS A 117 6.78 7.25 16.68
N ILE A 118 5.72 6.44 16.76
CA ILE A 118 4.62 6.47 15.79
C ILE A 118 3.86 7.80 15.90
N GLU A 119 3.53 8.25 17.12
CA GLU A 119 2.88 9.56 17.31
C GLU A 119 3.73 10.72 16.79
N GLU A 120 5.04 10.72 17.05
CA GLU A 120 5.97 11.74 16.54
C GLU A 120 5.98 11.80 15.00
N CYS A 121 6.06 10.64 14.34
CA CYS A 121 5.98 10.55 12.88
C CYS A 121 4.66 11.13 12.34
N ILE A 122 3.52 10.77 12.95
CA ILE A 122 2.19 11.26 12.53
C ILE A 122 2.08 12.79 12.68
N ARG A 123 2.60 13.35 13.79
CA ARG A 123 2.60 14.81 14.00
C ARG A 123 3.51 15.55 13.02
N SER A 124 4.65 14.97 12.67
CA SER A 124 5.56 15.58 11.68
C SER A 124 4.99 15.61 10.26
N ASP A 125 4.15 14.64 9.89
CA ASP A 125 3.46 14.63 8.59
C ASP A 125 2.24 15.57 8.54
N SER A 126 1.67 15.92 9.70
CA SER A 126 0.52 16.83 9.82
C SER A 126 0.90 18.33 9.78
N SER A 127 2.21 18.64 9.80
CA SER A 127 2.75 20.01 9.86
C SER A 127 3.38 20.47 8.54
N LYS A 128 3.15 19.75 7.44
CA LYS A 128 3.52 20.12 6.06
C LYS A 128 2.26 20.29 5.22
#